data_AF-A0A524GTV8-F1
#
_entry.id   AF-A0A524GTV8-F1
#
_cell.length_a   1.000
_cell.length_b   1.000
_cell.length_c   1.000
_cell.angle_alpha   90.00
_cell.angle_beta   90.00
_cell.angle_gamma   90.00
#
_symmetry.space_group_name_H-M   'P 1'
#
loop_
_entity.id
_entity.type
_entity.pdbx_description
1 polymer ?
#
loop_
_entity_poly.entity_id
_entity_poly.type
_entity_poly.pdbx_seq_one_letter_code
_entity_poly.pdbx_strand_id
1 'polypeptide(L)'
;MFHTILTLTYIIPNIYLFARIWQLFIRKEQRIYYVLIYLLLFLVYPFSNLFQGEGTALSAKVLSGFSDYLLPFFLYLFLFVILLDLLLLINLLFRIIPREKIKNKSFMNGLLPVIICCLLAVVVAGIINFNTISTTEYQITVPGKLSVTSHLKIAFVSDFHLQ
;
A
#
# COMPACT_ATOMS: atom_id res chain seq x y z
N MET A 1 16.40 -9.28 12.60
CA MET A 1 14.99 -9.57 12.93
C MET A 1 14.00 -8.71 12.13
N PHE A 2 14.19 -7.39 12.07
CA PHE A 2 13.31 -6.48 11.30
C PHE A 2 13.18 -6.86 9.80
N HIS A 3 14.30 -7.10 9.10
CA HIS A 3 14.25 -7.52 7.69
C HIS A 3 13.51 -8.85 7.46
N THR A 4 13.63 -9.81 8.40
CA THR A 4 12.93 -11.09 8.31
C THR A 4 11.42 -10.91 8.44
N ILE A 5 10.97 -10.08 9.38
CA ILE A 5 9.54 -9.77 9.55
C ILE A 5 9.01 -9.05 8.32
N LEU A 6 9.74 -8.05 7.82
CA LEU A 6 9.32 -7.26 6.65
C LEU A 6 9.22 -8.13 5.40
N THR A 7 10.19 -9.02 5.16
CA THR A 7 10.17 -9.96 4.03
C THR A 7 9.02 -10.98 4.14
N LEU A 8 8.74 -11.52 5.32
CA LEU A 8 7.59 -12.41 5.54
C LEU A 8 6.26 -11.69 5.30
N THR A 9 6.11 -10.48 5.83
CA THR A 9 4.94 -9.62 5.63
C THR A 9 4.78 -9.21 4.16
N TYR A 10 5.86 -9.20 3.38
CA TYR A 10 5.77 -8.99 1.94
C TYR A 10 5.39 -10.27 1.19
N ILE A 11 6.04 -11.41 1.48
CA ILE A 11 5.89 -12.65 0.71
C ILE A 11 4.50 -13.27 0.91
N ILE A 12 4.02 -13.40 2.15
CA ILE A 12 2.77 -14.12 2.45
C ILE A 12 1.57 -13.46 1.73
N PRO A 13 1.32 -12.15 1.89
CA PRO A 13 0.22 -11.48 1.19
C PRO A 13 0.38 -11.53 -0.33
N ASN A 14 1.61 -11.46 -0.86
CA ASN A 14 1.85 -11.53 -2.29
C ASN A 14 1.52 -12.90 -2.88
N ILE A 15 1.84 -14.00 -2.19
CA ILE A 15 1.45 -15.35 -2.63
C ILE A 15 -0.07 -15.48 -2.65
N TYR A 16 -0.74 -14.96 -1.60
CA TYR A 16 -2.19 -14.94 -1.54
C TYR A 16 -2.80 -14.14 -2.69
N LEU A 17 -2.32 -12.91 -2.91
CA LEU A 17 -2.75 -12.04 -4.01
C LEU A 17 -2.58 -12.71 -5.37
N PHE A 18 -1.41 -13.31 -5.60
CA PHE A 18 -1.12 -14.02 -6.84
C PHE A 18 -2.15 -15.14 -7.10
N ALA A 19 -2.36 -16.01 -6.10
CA ALA A 19 -3.29 -17.12 -6.22
C ALA A 19 -4.74 -16.64 -6.40
N ARG A 20 -5.16 -15.61 -5.65
CA ARG A 20 -6.55 -15.13 -5.64
C ARG A 20 -6.90 -14.42 -6.95
N ILE A 21 -6.02 -13.53 -7.42
CA ILE A 21 -6.23 -12.82 -8.69
C ILE A 21 -6.21 -13.79 -9.87
N TRP A 22 -5.29 -14.76 -9.87
CA TRP A 22 -5.23 -15.83 -10.86
C TRP A 22 -6.54 -16.62 -10.96
N GLN A 23 -7.15 -16.95 -9.82
CA GLN A 23 -8.38 -17.75 -9.78
C GLN A 23 -9.61 -16.95 -10.19
N LEU A 24 -9.74 -15.70 -9.74
CA LEU A 24 -10.96 -14.91 -9.90
C LEU A 24 -11.02 -14.16 -11.24
N PHE A 25 -9.90 -13.60 -11.71
CA PHE A 25 -9.91 -12.62 -12.79
C PHE A 25 -9.21 -13.09 -14.07
N ILE A 26 -8.19 -13.96 -13.96
CA ILE A 26 -7.34 -14.27 -15.12
C ILE A 26 -7.94 -15.37 -16.01
N ARG A 27 -8.12 -15.05 -17.30
CA ARG A 27 -8.51 -16.01 -18.36
C ARG A 27 -7.32 -16.90 -18.73
N LYS A 28 -7.60 -18.12 -19.25
CA LYS A 28 -6.55 -19.10 -19.61
C LYS A 28 -5.49 -18.51 -20.55
N GLU A 29 -5.90 -17.73 -21.53
CA GLU A 29 -5.03 -17.11 -22.54
C GLU A 29 -4.10 -16.02 -21.98
N GLN A 30 -4.51 -15.35 -20.89
CA GLN A 30 -3.79 -14.21 -20.31
C GLN A 30 -2.85 -14.61 -19.15
N ARG A 31 -2.81 -15.91 -18.82
CA ARG A 31 -2.06 -16.45 -17.68
C ARG A 31 -0.57 -16.14 -17.76
N ILE A 32 0.04 -16.33 -18.91
CA ILE A 32 1.48 -16.12 -19.11
C ILE A 32 1.84 -14.66 -18.87
N TYR A 33 1.10 -13.73 -19.51
CA TYR A 33 1.29 -12.30 -19.32
C TYR A 33 1.12 -11.89 -17.86
N TYR A 34 0.12 -12.43 -17.17
CA TYR A 34 -0.10 -12.16 -15.76
C TYR A 34 1.08 -12.65 -14.89
N VAL A 35 1.59 -13.86 -15.08
CA VAL A 35 2.77 -14.34 -14.33
C VAL A 35 3.96 -13.43 -14.58
N LEU A 36 4.24 -13.10 -15.84
CA LEU A 36 5.39 -12.27 -16.19
C LEU A 36 5.31 -10.88 -15.57
N ILE A 37 4.16 -10.20 -15.68
CA ILE A 37 3.96 -8.86 -15.13
C ILE A 37 4.01 -8.91 -13.60
N TYR A 38 3.33 -9.88 -12.96
CA TYR A 38 3.32 -9.99 -11.51
C TYR A 38 4.72 -10.30 -10.95
N LEU A 39 5.44 -11.23 -11.59
CA LEU A 39 6.80 -11.59 -11.18
C LEU A 39 7.74 -10.39 -11.33
N LEU A 40 7.63 -9.64 -12.44
CA LEU A 40 8.41 -8.42 -12.65
C LEU A 40 8.16 -7.42 -11.52
N LEU A 41 6.89 -7.09 -11.22
CA LEU A 41 6.53 -6.16 -10.15
C LEU A 41 6.97 -6.66 -8.77
N PHE A 42 6.80 -7.96 -8.50
CA PHE A 42 7.21 -8.57 -7.24
C PHE A 42 8.73 -8.46 -7.02
N LEU A 43 9.51 -8.60 -8.09
CA LEU A 43 10.98 -8.54 -8.05
C LEU A 43 11.51 -7.11 -7.94
N VAL A 44 10.77 -6.07 -8.34
CA VAL A 44 11.25 -4.67 -8.24
C VAL A 44 11.68 -4.32 -6.81
N TYR A 45 10.90 -4.73 -5.80
CA TYR A 45 11.18 -4.43 -4.39
C TYR A 45 12.46 -5.09 -3.84
N PRO A 46 12.70 -6.41 -3.98
CA PRO A 46 13.96 -7.01 -3.56
C PRO A 46 15.14 -6.52 -4.40
N PHE A 47 14.94 -6.25 -5.70
CA PHE A 47 16.02 -5.72 -6.54
C PHE A 47 16.45 -4.32 -6.08
N SER A 48 15.51 -3.40 -5.90
CA SER A 48 15.82 -2.02 -5.49
C SER A 48 16.61 -1.96 -4.18
N ASN A 49 16.26 -2.80 -3.19
CA ASN A 49 16.96 -2.88 -1.91
C ASN A 49 18.40 -3.40 -2.03
N LEU A 50 18.70 -4.25 -3.02
CA LEU A 50 20.06 -4.73 -3.28
C LEU A 50 20.95 -3.65 -3.93
N PHE A 51 20.36 -2.77 -4.76
CA PHE A 51 21.10 -1.73 -5.50
C PHE A 51 21.21 -0.38 -4.78
N GLN A 52 20.53 -0.19 -3.64
CA GLN A 52 20.60 1.05 -2.84
C GLN A 52 22.02 1.39 -2.34
N GLY A 53 22.95 0.42 -2.32
CA GLY A 53 24.33 0.63 -1.86
C GLY A 53 25.32 1.20 -2.89
N GLU A 54 25.04 1.15 -4.21
CA GLU A 54 26.12 1.30 -5.22
C GLU A 54 25.87 2.32 -6.36
N GLY A 55 24.72 3.01 -6.45
CA GLY A 55 24.35 3.70 -7.69
C GLY A 55 24.02 5.19 -7.60
N THR A 56 24.96 6.07 -7.99
CA THR A 56 24.70 7.48 -8.37
C THR A 56 23.96 7.62 -9.71
N ALA A 57 23.60 6.52 -10.37
CA ALA A 57 22.91 6.49 -11.65
C ALA A 57 21.43 6.91 -11.54
N LEU A 58 20.96 7.74 -12.48
CA LEU A 58 19.56 8.19 -12.60
C LEU A 58 18.56 7.02 -12.60
N SER A 59 18.93 5.87 -13.17
CA SER A 59 18.11 4.66 -13.18
C SER A 59 17.87 4.09 -11.78
N ALA A 60 18.87 4.11 -10.89
CA ALA A 60 18.74 3.62 -9.52
C ALA A 60 17.82 4.53 -8.68
N LYS A 61 17.85 5.85 -8.90
CA LYS A 61 16.93 6.80 -8.26
C LYS A 61 15.48 6.61 -8.69
N VAL A 62 15.24 6.38 -9.98
CA VAL A 62 13.87 6.11 -10.47
C VAL A 62 13.37 4.76 -9.93
N LEU A 63 14.22 3.73 -9.95
CA LEU A 63 13.85 2.40 -9.47
C LEU A 63 13.55 2.38 -7.96
N SER A 64 14.34 3.08 -7.16
CA SER A 64 14.07 3.23 -5.72
C SER A 64 12.76 3.99 -5.47
N GLY A 65 12.55 5.12 -6.15
CA GLY A 65 11.28 5.86 -6.05
C GLY A 65 10.05 5.00 -6.39
N PHE A 66 10.11 4.20 -7.47
CA PHE A 66 9.02 3.26 -7.80
C PHE A 66 8.84 2.15 -6.75
N SER A 67 9.95 1.62 -6.23
CA SER A 67 9.93 0.58 -5.21
C SER A 67 9.27 1.03 -3.91
N ASP A 68 9.47 2.28 -3.52
CA ASP A 68 8.92 2.83 -2.28
C ASP A 68 7.38 2.89 -2.30
N TYR A 69 6.80 3.14 -3.48
CA TYR A 69 5.34 3.14 -3.67
C TYR A 69 4.74 1.74 -3.94
N LEU A 70 5.57 0.77 -4.35
CA LEU A 70 5.12 -0.60 -4.64
C LEU A 70 4.65 -1.34 -3.38
N LEU A 71 5.32 -1.14 -2.24
CA LEU A 71 4.95 -1.81 -1.00
C LEU A 71 3.55 -1.39 -0.50
N PRO A 72 3.22 -0.08 -0.36
CA PRO A 72 1.87 0.38 -0.07
C PRO A 72 0.84 -0.07 -1.12
N PHE A 73 1.22 -0.07 -2.40
CA PHE A 73 0.35 -0.52 -3.48
C PHE A 73 -0.08 -1.99 -3.29
N PHE A 74 0.87 -2.89 -3.05
CA PHE A 74 0.57 -4.30 -2.79
C PHE A 74 -0.25 -4.50 -1.51
N LEU A 75 0.03 -3.72 -0.47
CA LEU A 75 -0.75 -3.75 0.77
C LEU A 75 -2.21 -3.37 0.53
N TYR A 76 -2.46 -2.26 -0.18
CA TYR A 76 -3.83 -1.85 -0.50
C TYR A 76 -4.52 -2.85 -1.43
N LEU A 77 -3.78 -3.46 -2.36
CA LEU A 77 -4.34 -4.49 -3.23
C LEU A 77 -4.77 -5.70 -2.42
N PHE A 78 -3.95 -6.11 -1.46
CA PHE A 78 -4.28 -7.18 -0.52
C PHE A 78 -5.54 -6.87 0.28
N LEU A 79 -5.64 -5.66 0.84
CA LEU A 79 -6.82 -5.22 1.58
C LEU A 79 -8.08 -5.19 0.71
N PHE A 80 -7.99 -4.71 -0.53
CA PHE A 80 -9.11 -4.72 -1.48
C PHE A 80 -9.57 -6.13 -1.83
N VAL A 81 -8.64 -7.06 -2.00
CA VAL A 81 -8.97 -8.46 -2.29
C VAL A 81 -9.64 -9.11 -1.07
N ILE A 82 -9.13 -8.88 0.14
CA ILE A 82 -9.80 -9.33 1.38
C ILE A 82 -11.20 -8.73 1.49
N LEU A 83 -11.36 -7.43 1.20
CA LEU A 83 -12.64 -6.76 1.22
C LEU A 83 -13.61 -7.41 0.23
N LEU A 84 -13.15 -7.72 -0.99
CA LEU A 84 -13.95 -8.44 -1.98
C LEU A 84 -14.36 -9.82 -1.47
N ASP A 85 -13.46 -10.54 -0.82
CA ASP A 85 -13.75 -11.86 -0.26
C ASP A 85 -14.76 -11.80 0.88
N LEU A 86 -14.68 -10.77 1.73
CA LEU A 86 -15.68 -10.46 2.75
C LEU A 86 -17.04 -10.12 2.11
N LEU A 87 -17.06 -9.31 1.06
CA LEU A 87 -18.30 -9.00 0.33
C LEU A 87 -18.92 -10.24 -0.32
N LEU A 88 -18.10 -11.15 -0.87
CA LEU A 88 -18.56 -12.43 -1.40
C LEU A 88 -19.10 -13.34 -0.29
N LEU A 89 -18.49 -13.33 0.89
CA LEU A 89 -18.94 -14.09 2.06
C LEU A 89 -20.28 -13.54 2.60
N ILE A 90 -20.41 -12.21 2.71
CA ILE A 90 -21.67 -11.55 3.07
C ILE A 90 -22.75 -11.87 2.03
N ASN A 91 -22.39 -11.83 0.74
CA ASN A 91 -23.32 -12.20 -0.32
C ASN A 91 -23.75 -13.67 -0.25
N LEU A 92 -22.90 -14.56 0.25
CA LEU A 92 -23.28 -15.96 0.48
C LEU A 92 -24.39 -16.07 1.54
N LEU A 93 -24.35 -15.22 2.57
CA LEU A 93 -25.32 -15.19 3.66
C LEU A 93 -26.65 -14.55 3.22
N PHE A 94 -26.60 -13.39 2.57
CA PHE A 94 -27.80 -12.60 2.24
C PHE A 94 -28.34 -12.82 0.82
N ARG A 95 -27.59 -13.51 -0.06
CA ARG A 95 -27.95 -13.79 -1.47
C ARG A 95 -28.36 -12.56 -2.28
N ILE A 96 -27.73 -11.41 -2.02
CA ILE A 96 -28.02 -10.12 -2.68
C ILE A 96 -27.77 -10.19 -4.20
N ILE A 97 -26.68 -10.84 -4.60
CA ILE A 97 -26.25 -11.03 -5.98
C ILE A 97 -26.45 -12.51 -6.37
N PRO A 98 -27.13 -12.80 -7.50
CA PRO A 98 -27.30 -14.15 -8.01
C PRO A 98 -25.96 -14.85 -8.23
N ARG A 99 -25.87 -16.10 -7.77
CA ARG A 99 -24.64 -16.91 -7.91
C ARG A 99 -24.20 -17.08 -9.37
N GLU A 100 -25.15 -17.02 -10.31
CA GLU A 100 -24.89 -17.08 -11.75
C GLU A 100 -24.09 -15.88 -12.25
N LYS A 101 -24.36 -14.68 -11.75
CA LYS A 101 -23.58 -13.47 -12.09
C LYS A 101 -22.16 -13.54 -11.51
N ILE A 102 -22.01 -14.07 -10.29
CA ILE A 102 -20.69 -14.22 -9.64
C ILE A 102 -19.83 -15.27 -10.36
N LYS A 103 -20.44 -16.38 -10.79
CA LYS A 103 -19.74 -17.42 -11.58
C LYS A 103 -19.41 -16.97 -13.00
N ASN A 104 -20.05 -15.91 -13.51
CA ASN A 104 -19.78 -15.39 -14.83
C ASN A 104 -18.43 -14.63 -14.83
N LYS A 105 -17.43 -15.18 -15.52
CA LYS A 105 -16.12 -14.56 -15.68
C LYS A 105 -16.18 -13.18 -16.34
N SER A 106 -17.20 -12.89 -17.15
CA SER A 106 -17.35 -11.55 -17.76
C SER A 106 -17.66 -10.48 -16.72
N PHE A 107 -18.44 -10.81 -15.69
CA PHE A 107 -18.76 -9.88 -14.60
C PHE A 107 -17.53 -9.64 -13.73
N MET A 108 -16.79 -10.70 -13.38
CA MET A 108 -15.55 -10.57 -12.61
C MET A 108 -14.47 -9.79 -13.37
N ASN A 109 -14.34 -10.00 -14.68
CA ASN A 109 -13.41 -9.23 -15.50
C ASN A 109 -13.77 -7.74 -15.57
N GLY A 110 -15.05 -7.38 -15.51
CA GLY A 110 -15.48 -5.98 -15.41
C GLY A 110 -15.22 -5.37 -14.03
N LEU A 111 -15.16 -6.19 -12.98
CA LEU A 111 -14.88 -5.75 -11.61
C LEU A 111 -13.39 -5.46 -11.40
N LEU A 112 -12.49 -6.21 -12.04
CA LEU A 112 -11.04 -5.99 -11.94
C LEU A 112 -10.59 -4.55 -12.25
N PRO A 113 -10.96 -3.91 -13.38
CA PRO A 113 -10.55 -2.54 -13.66
C PRO A 113 -11.15 -1.54 -12.68
N VAL A 114 -12.35 -1.81 -12.12
CA VAL A 114 -12.95 -0.96 -11.07
C VAL A 114 -12.09 -1.01 -9.81
N ILE A 115 -11.68 -2.20 -9.38
CA ILE A 115 -10.79 -2.37 -8.22
C ILE A 115 -9.45 -1.66 -8.45
N ILE A 116 -8.85 -1.86 -9.63
CA ILE A 116 -7.57 -1.21 -9.97
C ILE A 116 -7.72 0.32 -9.98
N CYS A 117 -8.81 0.85 -10.54
CA CYS A 117 -9.07 2.29 -10.57
C CYS A 117 -9.25 2.86 -9.15
N CYS A 118 -10.05 2.20 -8.31
CA CYS A 118 -10.22 2.59 -6.90
C CYS A 118 -8.89 2.52 -6.14
N LEU A 119 -8.10 1.46 -6.35
CA LEU A 119 -6.79 1.30 -5.74
C LEU A 119 -5.84 2.44 -6.13
N LEU A 120 -5.75 2.75 -7.43
CA LEU A 120 -4.94 3.87 -7.92
C LEU A 120 -5.40 5.20 -7.32
N ALA A 121 -6.72 5.43 -7.22
CA ALA A 121 -7.25 6.63 -6.60
C ALA A 121 -6.85 6.74 -5.12
N VAL A 122 -6.93 5.64 -4.35
CA VAL A 122 -6.51 5.62 -2.93
C VAL A 122 -5.02 5.87 -2.79
N VAL A 123 -4.18 5.22 -3.62
CA VAL A 123 -2.72 5.43 -3.59
C VAL A 123 -2.37 6.88 -3.93
N VAL A 124 -2.93 7.43 -5.01
CA VAL A 124 -2.68 8.82 -5.41
C VAL A 124 -3.17 9.81 -4.36
N ALA A 125 -4.35 9.60 -3.79
CA ALA A 125 -4.85 10.42 -2.68
C ALA A 125 -3.93 10.33 -1.45
N GLY A 126 -3.43 9.14 -1.15
CA GLY A 126 -2.46 8.92 -0.08
C GLY A 126 -1.15 9.68 -0.32
N ILE A 127 -0.62 9.67 -1.54
CA ILE A 127 0.59 10.41 -1.94
C ILE A 127 0.37 11.93 -1.78
N ILE A 128 -0.77 12.45 -2.26
CA ILE A 128 -1.10 13.87 -2.12
C ILE A 128 -1.21 14.26 -0.65
N ASN A 129 -1.90 13.46 0.17
CA ASN A 129 -2.07 13.71 1.59
C ASN A 129 -0.74 13.64 2.35
N PHE A 130 0.12 12.67 2.03
CA PHE A 130 1.44 12.53 2.62
C PHE A 130 2.34 13.73 2.30
N ASN A 131 2.29 14.23 1.06
CA ASN A 131 3.07 15.39 0.65
C ASN A 131 2.48 16.74 1.12
N THR A 132 1.26 16.75 1.66
CA THR A 132 0.59 17.97 2.16
C THR A 132 0.73 18.04 3.68
N ILE A 133 1.89 18.52 4.15
CA ILE A 133 2.14 18.69 5.59
C ILE A 133 1.37 19.91 6.08
N SER A 134 0.42 19.70 6.99
CA SER A 134 -0.28 20.79 7.70
C SER A 134 0.42 21.07 9.02
N THR A 135 1.10 22.21 9.11
CA THR A 135 1.70 22.67 10.36
C THR A 135 0.70 23.52 11.14
N THR A 136 0.47 23.19 12.41
CA THR A 136 -0.29 24.04 13.32
C THR A 136 0.68 24.83 14.17
N GLU A 137 0.75 26.14 13.96
CA GLU A 137 1.58 27.03 14.78
C GLU A 137 0.87 27.30 16.11
N TYR A 138 1.50 26.89 17.22
CA TYR A 138 1.04 27.24 18.56
C TYR A 138 1.87 28.39 19.10
N GLN A 139 1.24 29.54 19.31
CA GLN A 139 1.86 30.67 20.00
C GLN A 139 1.68 30.49 21.51
N ILE A 140 2.77 30.12 22.19
CA ILE A 140 2.81 30.04 23.65
C ILE A 140 3.34 31.37 24.18
N THR A 141 2.45 32.22 24.70
CA THR A 141 2.84 33.46 25.39
C THR A 141 3.04 33.17 26.88
N VAL A 142 4.29 33.21 27.36
CA VAL A 142 4.60 33.08 28.80
C VAL A 142 4.58 34.47 29.44
N PRO A 143 3.64 34.77 30.34
CA PRO A 143 3.60 36.07 31.02
C PRO A 143 4.81 36.22 31.96
N GLY A 144 5.62 37.25 31.74
CA GLY A 144 6.90 37.50 32.43
C GLY A 144 6.86 37.80 33.93
N LYS A 145 5.72 37.60 34.61
CA LYS A 145 5.61 37.74 36.07
C LYS A 145 5.85 36.44 36.85
N LEU A 146 5.98 35.31 36.17
CA LEU A 146 6.27 33.98 36.75
C LEU A 146 7.58 33.36 36.20
N SER A 147 8.42 34.17 35.55
CA SER A 147 9.68 33.79 34.89
C SER A 147 10.86 33.57 35.85
N VAL A 148 10.59 33.13 37.08
CA VAL A 148 11.66 32.62 37.94
C VAL A 148 12.07 31.26 37.37
N THR A 149 13.34 31.11 37.01
CA THR A 149 13.91 29.90 36.38
C THR A 149 13.67 28.62 37.18
N SER A 150 13.29 28.73 38.47
CA SER A 150 12.92 27.61 39.35
C SER A 150 11.60 26.90 38.99
N HIS A 151 10.72 27.50 38.19
CA HIS A 151 9.42 26.92 37.82
C HIS A 151 9.25 26.65 36.31
N LEU A 152 10.30 26.88 35.52
CA LEU A 152 10.27 26.63 34.07
C LEU A 152 10.35 25.12 33.79
N LYS A 153 9.21 24.48 33.54
CA LYS A 153 9.15 23.11 33.01
C LYS A 153 9.24 23.16 31.49
N ILE A 154 10.42 22.88 30.96
CA ILE A 154 10.64 22.71 29.52
C ILE A 154 10.21 21.29 29.14
N ALA A 155 9.11 21.15 28.40
CA ALA A 155 8.75 19.90 27.76
C ALA A 155 9.52 19.82 26.42
N PHE A 156 10.66 19.13 26.42
CA PHE A 156 11.40 18.83 25.21
C PHE A 156 10.85 17.56 24.58
N VAL A 157 10.16 17.71 23.45
CA VAL A 157 9.69 16.60 22.64
C VAL A 157 10.59 16.54 21.42
N SER A 158 11.48 15.56 21.41
CA SER A 158 12.43 15.31 20.33
C SER A 158 12.21 13.91 19.83
N ASP A 159 11.17 13.74 19.01
CA ASP A 159 11.07 12.60 18.09
C ASP A 159 9.98 12.80 17.02
N PHE A 160 9.96 13.97 16.39
CA PHE A 160 9.15 14.17 15.20
C PHE A 160 9.84 13.50 14.01
N HIS A 161 9.68 12.19 13.88
CA HIS A 161 9.97 11.45 12.65
C HIS A 161 8.91 11.80 11.58
N LEU A 162 8.94 13.04 11.12
CA LEU A 162 8.25 13.46 9.90
C LEU A 162 9.18 13.10 8.73
N GLN A 163 9.07 11.87 8.24
CA GLN A 163 9.60 11.47 6.93
C GLN A 163 8.77 12.12 5.82
#